data_AF-T2FKN3-F1
#
_entry.id   AF-T2FKN3-F1
#
_cell.length_a   1.000
_cell.length_b   1.000
_cell.length_c   1.000
_cell.angle_alpha   90.00
_cell.angle_beta   90.00
_cell.angle_gamma   90.00
#
_symmetry.space_group_name_H-M   'P 1'
#
loop_
_entity.id
_entity.type
_entity.pdbx_description
1 polymer ?
#
loop_
_entity_poly.entity_id
_entity_poly.type
_entity_poly.pdbx_seq_one_letter_code
_entity_poly.pdbx_strand_id
1 'polypeptide(L)' 'MSQTLNAALVGYGFAGKTFHAPFLTSTPGLSLGWVVSRDTAKVQA' A
#
# COMPACT_ATOMS: atom_id res chain seq x y z
N MET A 1 -18.44 -14.64 4.83
CA MET A 1 -16.99 -14.37 4.87
C MET A 1 -16.72 -13.20 3.95
N SER A 2 -16.17 -12.10 4.44
CA SER A 2 -15.78 -10.96 3.61
C SER A 2 -14.46 -11.29 2.92
N GLN A 3 -14.48 -11.43 1.60
CA GLN A 3 -13.28 -11.65 0.80
C GLN A 3 -12.39 -10.41 0.91
N THR A 4 -11.15 -10.57 1.36
CA THR A 4 -10.17 -9.48 1.39
C THR A 4 -9.76 -9.13 -0.03
N LEU A 5 -9.88 -7.85 -0.39
CA LEU A 5 -9.44 -7.31 -1.67
C LEU A 5 -7.96 -6.93 -1.61
N ASN A 6 -7.16 -7.54 -2.48
CA ASN A 6 -5.75 -7.22 -2.63
C ASN A 6 -5.58 -5.98 -3.53
N ALA A 7 -4.88 -4.97 -3.01
CA ALA A 7 -4.56 -3.74 -3.71
C ALA A 7 -3.04 -3.64 -3.99
N ALA A 8 -2.69 -2.99 -5.10
CA ALA A 8 -1.33 -2.61 -5.42
C ALA A 8 -1.19 -1.08 -5.37
N LEU A 9 -0.16 -0.58 -4.69
CA LEU A 9 0.18 0.84 -4.63
C LEU A 9 1.26 1.15 -5.67
N VAL A 10 0.91 1.96 -6.68
CA VAL A 10 1.86 2.41 -7.70
C VAL A 10 2.42 3.78 -7.32
N GLY A 11 3.73 3.82 -7.08
CA GLY A 11 4.45 5.00 -6.62
C GLY A 11 4.46 5.13 -5.09
N TYR A 12 5.66 5.26 -4.52
CA TYR A 12 5.85 5.45 -3.07
C TYR A 12 6.34 6.87 -2.75
N GLY A 13 5.56 7.86 -3.21
CA GLY A 13 5.76 9.28 -2.93
C GLY A 13 5.35 9.67 -1.50
N PHE A 14 5.24 10.98 -1.24
CA PHE A 14 4.71 11.46 0.05
C PHE A 14 3.28 10.95 0.30
N ALA A 15 2.38 11.08 -0.67
CA ALA A 15 1.00 10.62 -0.52
C ALA A 15 0.90 9.09 -0.38
N GLY A 16 1.71 8.36 -1.15
CA GLY A 16 1.80 6.90 -1.08
C GLY A 16 2.17 6.39 0.31
N LYS A 17 3.23 6.97 0.90
CA LYS A 17 3.72 6.61 2.23
C LYS A 17 2.80 7.06 3.36
N THR A 18 2.31 8.30 3.32
CA THR A 18 1.62 8.92 4.46
C THR A 18 0.12 8.61 4.50
N PHE A 19 -0.53 8.43 3.34
CA PHE A 19 -1.98 8.26 3.28
C PHE A 19 -2.37 6.90 2.70
N HIS A 20 -1.93 6.57 1.48
CA HIS A 20 -2.45 5.39 0.78
C HIS A 20 -2.02 4.07 1.40
N ALA A 21 -0.74 3.90 1.76
CA ALA A 21 -0.29 2.68 2.43
C ALA A 21 -0.99 2.49 3.79
N PRO A 22 -1.02 3.48 4.71
CA PRO A 22 -1.77 3.34 5.97
C PRO A 22 -3.26 3.07 5.79
N PHE A 23 -3.91 3.72 4.83
CA PHE A 23 -5.33 3.49 4.53
C PHE A 23 -5.60 2.05 4.08
N LEU A 24 -4.81 1.55 3.11
CA LEU A 24 -4.96 0.20 2.57
C LEU A 24 -4.69 -0.87 3.63
N THR A 25 -3.79 -0.63 4.59
CA THR A 25 -3.46 -1.59 5.66
C THR A 25 -4.41 -1.51 6.86
N SER A 26 -5.06 -0.37 7.10
CA SER A 26 -5.95 -0.17 8.25
C SER A 26 -7.43 -0.42 7.94
N THR A 27 -7.82 -0.47 6.67
CA THR A 27 -9.21 -0.67 6.25
C THR A 27 -9.55 -2.16 6.25
N PRO A 28 -10.52 -2.61 7.07
CA PRO A 28 -10.96 -4.00 7.07
C PRO A 28 -11.47 -4.43 5.68
N GLY A 29 -11.04 -5.61 5.22
CA GLY A 29 -11.41 -6.12 3.90
C GLY A 29 -10.50 -5.61 2.77
N LEU A 30 -9.52 -4.76 3.04
CA LEU A 30 -8.44 -4.42 2.12
C LEU A 30 -7.10 -5.03 2.61
N SER A 31 -6.23 -5.33 1.66
CA SER A 31 -4.84 -5.72 1.92
C SER A 31 -3.92 -5.08 0.90
N LEU A 32 -2.82 -4.47 1.37
CA LEU A 32 -1.75 -3.98 0.51
C LEU A 32 -0.86 -5.16 0.12
N GLY A 33 -1.07 -5.71 -1.08
CA GLY A 33 -0.32 -6.86 -1.58
C GLY A 33 1.01 -6.48 -2.25
N TRP A 34 1.06 -5.32 -2.91
CA TRP A 34 2.25 -4.89 -3.67
C TRP A 34 2.46 -3.39 -3.60
N VAL A 35 3.73 -2.98 -3.58
CA VAL A 35 4.15 -1.59 -3.80
C VAL A 35 5.07 -1.56 -5.00
N VAL A 36 4.68 -0.84 -6.05
CA VAL A 36 5.46 -0.67 -7.27
C VAL A 36 6.17 0.67 -7.21
N SER A 37 7.48 0.65 -7.00
CA SER A 37 8.32 1.85 -6.90
C SER A 37 9.62 1.64 -7.69
N ARG A 38 10.17 2.73 -8.24
CA ARG A 38 11.52 2.74 -8.83
C ARG A 38 12.60 2.85 -7.75
N ASP A 39 12.23 3.28 -6.55
CA ASP A 39 13.10 3.43 -5.40
C ASP A 39 12.67 2.41 -4.34
N THR A 40 13.41 1.32 -4.22
CA THR A 40 13.16 0.24 -3.27
C THR A 40 13.55 0.62 -1.84
N ALA A 41 14.61 1.41 -1.68
CA ALA A 41 15.08 1.87 -0.37
C ALA A 41 13.97 2.66 0.33
N LYS A 42 13.25 3.51 -0.40
CA LYS A 42 12.14 4.28 0.16
C LYS A 42 10.94 3.42 0.61
N VAL A 43 10.74 2.25 -0.01
CA VAL A 43 9.66 1.30 0.35
C VAL A 43 10.05 0.46 1.56
N GLN A 44 11.34 0.14 1.72
CA GLN A 44 11.85 -0.73 2.78
C GLN A 44 12.32 0.00 4.04
N ALA A 45 12.38 1.34 4.02
CA ALA A 45 12.78 2.20 5.13
C ALA A 45 11.63 2.51 6.10
#